data_AF-A0A8J1UZH0-F1
#
_entry.id   AF-A0A8J1UZH0-F1
#
_cell.length_a   1.000
_cell.length_b   1.000
_cell.length_c   1.000
_cell.angle_alpha   90.00
_cell.angle_beta   90.00
_cell.angle_gamma   90.00
#
_symmetry.space_group_name_H-M   'P 1'
#
loop_
_entity.id
_entity.type
_entity.pdbx_description
1 polymer ?
#
loop_
_entity_poly.entity_id
_entity_poly.type
_entity_poly.pdbx_seq_one_letter_code
_entity_poly.pdbx_strand_id
1 'polypeptide(L)'
;INPHRGHHGFSCARISPDGAKLAVGTRTGQLQVRSIPSLDIIANTTAHENDISSAKFSPDGELLVTGSMDKWVSLWNSSNLDRIWKYYVGCGVTSLDVYIIDKVFRIACGDTSGRMNVLEVHNVELGPVHAYSGRFVHDDSPHGFRCRWCGAWNEAEPADDTMVNCQFCSSPIHHIRQFLSGVYTAD
;
A
#
# COMPACT_ATOMS: atom_id res chain seq x y z
N ILE A 1 29.94 3.01 28.46
CA ILE A 1 28.63 3.40 27.91
C ILE A 1 28.80 3.48 26.40
N ASN A 2 28.33 2.47 25.64
CA ASN A 2 28.41 2.47 24.17
C ASN A 2 27.11 3.06 23.60
N PRO A 3 27.17 4.09 22.74
CA PRO A 3 25.97 4.68 22.16
C PRO A 3 25.42 3.71 21.11
N HIS A 4 24.14 3.36 21.24
CA HIS A 4 23.26 2.66 20.30
C HIS A 4 23.91 2.10 19.02
N ARG A 5 24.22 0.80 19.02
CA ARG A 5 24.24 0.01 17.78
C ARG A 5 22.82 0.02 17.24
N GLY A 6 22.52 0.92 16.30
CA GLY A 6 21.20 1.06 15.68
C GLY A 6 20.71 -0.29 15.16
N HIS A 7 19.43 -0.57 15.38
CA HIS A 7 18.80 -1.85 15.06
C HIS A 7 18.77 -2.10 13.54
N HIS A 8 19.84 -2.67 12.96
CA HIS A 8 19.94 -3.08 11.55
C HIS A 8 19.27 -4.43 11.23
N GLY A 9 18.30 -4.85 12.04
CA GLY A 9 17.63 -6.14 11.88
C GLY A 9 16.65 -6.14 10.71
N PHE A 10 16.49 -7.31 10.07
CA PHE A 10 15.36 -7.56 9.18
C PHE A 10 14.07 -7.57 10.00
N SER A 11 13.06 -6.83 9.53
CA SER A 11 11.73 -6.74 10.15
C SER A 11 10.70 -7.60 9.44
N CYS A 12 10.87 -7.84 8.14
CA CYS A 12 10.00 -8.74 7.39
C CYS A 12 10.77 -9.54 6.35
N ALA A 13 10.28 -10.76 6.05
CA ALA A 13 10.77 -11.62 4.98
C ALA A 13 9.58 -12.30 4.28
N ARG A 14 9.61 -12.38 2.95
CA ARG A 14 8.58 -13.04 2.12
C ARG A 14 9.21 -13.78 0.95
N ILE A 15 8.72 -14.98 0.70
CA ILE A 15 9.07 -15.76 -0.48
C ILE A 15 8.05 -15.43 -1.59
N SER A 16 8.51 -15.33 -2.83
CA SER A 16 7.62 -15.17 -3.99
C SER A 16 6.76 -16.43 -4.21
N PRO A 17 5.59 -16.32 -4.86
CA PRO A 17 4.69 -17.46 -5.05
C PRO A 17 5.33 -18.65 -5.78
N ASP A 18 6.23 -18.38 -6.73
CA ASP A 18 7.01 -19.37 -7.48
C ASP A 18 8.19 -19.97 -6.67
N GLY A 19 8.48 -19.44 -5.49
CA GLY A 19 9.60 -19.86 -4.64
C GLY A 19 10.99 -19.40 -5.10
N ALA A 20 11.10 -18.61 -6.17
CA ALA A 20 12.38 -18.24 -6.76
C ALA A 20 13.04 -17.01 -6.13
N LYS A 21 12.28 -16.14 -5.47
CA LYS A 21 12.74 -14.87 -4.90
C LYS A 21 12.40 -14.75 -3.41
N LEU A 22 13.26 -14.04 -2.68
CA LEU A 22 13.05 -13.64 -1.29
C LEU A 22 13.10 -12.12 -1.18
N ALA A 23 12.01 -11.48 -0.78
CA ALA A 23 11.99 -10.08 -0.37
C ALA A 23 12.28 -9.96 1.12
N VAL A 24 13.23 -9.11 1.50
CA VAL A 24 13.57 -8.80 2.90
C VAL A 24 13.57 -7.30 3.13
N GLY A 25 12.90 -6.87 4.18
CA GLY A 25 12.82 -5.47 4.63
C GLY A 25 13.50 -5.28 5.97
N THR A 26 14.09 -4.11 6.21
CA THR A 26 14.77 -3.78 7.47
C THR A 26 14.03 -2.72 8.27
N ARG A 27 14.40 -2.63 9.55
CA ARG A 27 13.96 -1.55 10.46
C ARG A 27 14.45 -0.15 10.07
N THR A 28 15.36 -0.07 9.11
CA THR A 28 15.91 1.19 8.59
C THR A 28 15.39 1.51 7.20
N GLY A 29 14.35 0.82 6.72
CA GLY A 29 13.72 1.11 5.44
C GLY A 29 14.44 0.56 4.21
N GLN A 30 15.47 -0.29 4.40
CA GLN A 30 16.14 -0.97 3.29
C GLN A 30 15.32 -2.16 2.83
N LEU A 31 15.15 -2.29 1.52
CA LEU A 31 14.50 -3.42 0.86
C LEU A 31 15.49 -4.13 -0.03
N GLN A 32 15.49 -5.46 0.02
CA GLN A 32 16.27 -6.30 -0.88
C GLN A 32 15.41 -7.42 -1.44
N VAL A 33 15.64 -7.75 -2.71
CA VAL A 33 15.14 -8.97 -3.34
C VAL A 33 16.34 -9.87 -3.64
N ARG A 34 16.24 -11.13 -3.25
CA ARG A 34 17.31 -12.12 -3.34
C ARG A 34 16.83 -13.35 -4.11
N SER A 35 17.76 -14.05 -4.76
CA SER A 35 17.47 -15.35 -5.39
C SER A 35 17.34 -16.44 -4.33
N ILE A 36 16.58 -17.48 -4.64
CA ILE A 36 16.53 -18.73 -3.88
C ILE A 36 17.02 -19.86 -4.80
N PRO A 37 17.89 -20.78 -4.33
CA PRO A 37 18.37 -20.92 -2.94
C PRO A 37 19.66 -20.15 -2.63
N SER A 38 20.32 -19.54 -3.62
CA SER A 38 21.67 -18.97 -3.45
C SER A 38 21.73 -17.71 -2.59
N LEU A 39 20.60 -17.02 -2.35
CA LEU A 39 20.49 -15.77 -1.58
C LEU A 39 21.32 -14.60 -2.16
N ASP A 40 21.66 -14.68 -3.44
CA ASP A 40 22.32 -13.61 -4.17
C ASP A 40 21.39 -12.40 -4.25
N ILE A 41 21.95 -11.20 -4.15
CA ILE A 41 21.16 -9.96 -4.23
C ILE A 41 20.81 -9.72 -5.70
N ILE A 42 19.51 -9.80 -6.02
CA ILE A 42 18.96 -9.47 -7.34
C ILE A 42 18.80 -7.95 -7.44
N ALA A 43 18.21 -7.35 -6.41
CA ALA A 43 17.97 -5.92 -6.34
C ALA A 43 18.01 -5.43 -4.88
N ASN A 44 18.41 -4.18 -4.68
CA ASN A 44 18.30 -3.51 -3.38
C ASN A 44 17.95 -2.02 -3.57
N THR A 45 17.26 -1.45 -2.59
CA THR A 45 16.94 -0.02 -2.58
C THR A 45 16.64 0.47 -1.17
N THR A 46 16.75 1.78 -0.97
CA THR A 46 16.17 2.46 0.20
C THR A 46 14.69 2.72 -0.10
N ALA A 47 13.83 1.80 0.34
CA ALA A 47 12.41 1.82 -0.01
C ALA A 47 11.62 2.82 0.82
N HIS A 48 11.97 2.95 2.10
CA HIS A 48 11.26 3.75 3.09
C HIS A 48 12.25 4.50 4.00
N GLU A 49 11.77 5.54 4.68
CA GLU A 49 12.58 6.30 5.66
C GLU A 49 12.52 5.70 7.07
N ASN A 50 11.71 4.67 7.26
CA ASN A 50 11.48 4.00 8.53
C ASN A 50 11.24 2.50 8.31
N ASP A 51 11.00 1.75 9.40
CA ASP A 51 10.80 0.31 9.42
C ASP A 51 9.81 -0.16 8.35
N ILE A 52 10.24 -1.12 7.53
CA ILE A 52 9.36 -1.87 6.63
C ILE A 52 8.65 -2.93 7.48
N SER A 53 7.48 -2.59 7.99
CA SER A 53 6.69 -3.47 8.86
C SER A 53 6.13 -4.68 8.12
N SER A 54 5.82 -4.53 6.83
CA SER A 54 5.32 -5.61 6.01
C SER A 54 5.72 -5.45 4.54
N ALA A 55 5.94 -6.59 3.89
CA ALA A 55 6.06 -6.72 2.45
C ALA A 55 5.18 -7.88 1.98
N LYS A 56 4.76 -7.86 0.71
CA LYS A 56 4.00 -8.95 0.07
C LYS A 56 4.24 -8.94 -1.44
N PHE A 57 4.54 -10.11 -2.00
CA PHE A 57 4.49 -10.29 -3.44
C PHE A 57 3.04 -10.34 -3.92
N SER A 58 2.84 -9.86 -5.13
CA SER A 58 1.69 -10.19 -5.97
C SER A 58 1.56 -11.71 -6.18
N PRO A 59 0.34 -12.24 -6.42
CA PRO A 59 0.13 -13.64 -6.75
C PRO A 59 0.88 -14.14 -8.00
N ASP A 60 1.12 -13.26 -8.99
CA ASP A 60 1.94 -13.56 -10.17
C ASP A 60 3.45 -13.43 -9.90
N GLY A 61 3.85 -12.83 -8.77
CA GLY A 61 5.24 -12.65 -8.37
C GLY A 61 5.95 -11.50 -9.10
N GLU A 62 5.29 -10.76 -9.98
CA GLU A 62 5.90 -9.69 -10.77
C GLU A 62 6.05 -8.39 -9.98
N LEU A 63 5.10 -8.14 -9.07
CA LEU A 63 5.06 -6.96 -8.23
C LEU A 63 5.34 -7.28 -6.76
N LEU A 64 5.82 -6.27 -6.05
CA LEU A 64 6.05 -6.29 -4.61
C LEU A 64 5.42 -5.04 -3.98
N VAL A 65 4.68 -5.23 -2.89
CA VAL A 65 4.13 -4.14 -2.07
C VAL A 65 4.86 -4.09 -0.76
N THR A 66 5.20 -2.89 -0.31
CA THR A 66 5.78 -2.65 1.01
C THR A 66 5.01 -1.59 1.76
N GLY A 67 4.98 -1.73 3.08
CA GLY A 67 4.30 -0.82 4.00
C GLY A 67 5.23 -0.51 5.15
N SER A 68 5.19 0.74 5.60
CA SER A 68 6.15 1.22 6.57
C SER A 68 5.54 2.12 7.63
N MET A 69 6.25 2.19 8.75
CA MET A 69 6.04 3.17 9.82
C MET A 69 6.32 4.61 9.36
N ASP A 70 6.89 4.81 8.16
CA ASP A 70 6.97 6.12 7.49
C ASP A 70 5.60 6.63 6.99
N LYS A 71 4.55 5.83 7.17
CA LYS A 71 3.14 6.10 6.80
C LYS A 71 2.85 5.97 5.31
N TRP A 72 3.73 5.32 4.58
CA TRP A 72 3.56 5.07 3.16
C TRP A 72 3.42 3.59 2.84
N VAL A 73 2.61 3.32 1.82
CA VAL A 73 2.60 2.07 1.06
C VAL A 73 3.28 2.33 -0.28
N SER A 74 4.17 1.45 -0.71
CA SER A 74 4.89 1.55 -1.97
C SER A 74 4.66 0.29 -2.81
N LEU A 75 4.54 0.47 -4.12
CA LEU A 75 4.44 -0.60 -5.11
C LEU A 75 5.70 -0.61 -5.98
N TRP A 76 6.25 -1.80 -6.21
CA TRP A 76 7.53 -2.01 -6.86
C TRP A 76 7.43 -3.10 -7.92
N ASN A 77 8.26 -2.99 -8.96
CA ASN A 77 8.61 -4.15 -9.77
C ASN A 77 9.54 -5.06 -8.95
N SER A 78 9.20 -6.35 -8.86
CA SER A 78 9.90 -7.31 -8.01
C SER A 78 11.33 -7.62 -8.45
N SER A 79 11.65 -7.44 -9.74
CA SER A 79 12.92 -7.88 -10.33
C SER A 79 14.01 -6.84 -10.20
N ASN A 80 13.66 -5.55 -10.23
CA ASN A 80 14.62 -4.44 -10.20
C ASN A 80 14.38 -3.44 -9.06
N LEU A 81 13.25 -3.54 -8.33
CA LEU A 81 12.83 -2.58 -7.32
C LEU A 81 12.68 -1.15 -7.84
N ASP A 82 12.28 -1.00 -9.11
CA ASP A 82 11.78 0.26 -9.62
C ASP A 82 10.42 0.57 -8.96
N ARG A 83 10.32 1.75 -8.34
CA ARG A 83 9.09 2.18 -7.68
C ARG A 83 8.08 2.61 -8.72
N ILE A 84 6.96 1.89 -8.78
CA ILE A 84 5.84 2.20 -9.65
C ILE A 84 4.99 3.30 -9.01
N TRP A 85 4.73 3.19 -7.70
CA TRP A 85 3.84 4.11 -7.00
C TRP A 85 4.08 4.17 -5.48
N LYS A 86 3.58 5.24 -4.84
CA LYS A 86 3.59 5.48 -3.39
C LYS A 86 2.29 6.13 -2.92
N TYR A 87 1.77 5.71 -1.76
CA TYR A 87 0.55 6.25 -1.15
C TYR A 87 0.71 6.55 0.31
N TYR A 88 0.20 7.70 0.73
CA TYR A 88 0.23 8.12 2.11
C TYR A 88 -1.06 7.70 2.80
N VAL A 89 -0.96 6.75 3.72
CA VAL A 89 -2.10 6.26 4.50
C VAL A 89 -2.39 7.13 5.73
N GLY A 90 -1.49 8.05 6.11
CA GLY A 90 -1.69 8.95 7.26
C GLY A 90 -1.08 8.47 8.57
N CYS A 91 -1.11 7.16 8.82
CA CYS A 91 -0.57 6.51 10.01
C CYS A 91 0.40 5.37 9.65
N GLY A 92 1.18 4.89 10.61
CA GLY A 92 2.18 3.85 10.36
C GLY A 92 1.49 2.57 9.88
N VAL A 93 1.89 2.04 8.73
CA VAL A 93 1.35 0.78 8.23
C VAL A 93 1.88 -0.34 9.12
N THR A 94 1.01 -1.23 9.59
CA THR A 94 1.38 -2.33 10.49
C THR A 94 1.31 -3.69 9.81
N SER A 95 0.40 -3.83 8.85
CA SER A 95 0.16 -5.08 8.12
C SER A 95 -0.30 -4.79 6.70
N LEU A 96 -0.01 -5.74 5.81
CA LEU A 96 -0.38 -5.69 4.41
C LEU A 96 -0.81 -7.07 3.94
N ASP A 97 -1.82 -7.08 3.08
CA ASP A 97 -2.13 -8.21 2.22
C ASP A 97 -2.48 -7.74 0.81
N VAL A 98 -2.21 -8.61 -0.16
CA VAL A 98 -2.31 -8.29 -1.59
C VAL A 98 -3.04 -9.41 -2.31
N TYR A 99 -3.97 -9.04 -3.18
CA TYR A 99 -4.68 -9.99 -4.01
C TYR A 99 -5.02 -9.40 -5.39
N ILE A 100 -5.14 -10.26 -6.39
CA ILE A 100 -5.52 -9.88 -7.76
C ILE A 100 -6.83 -10.58 -8.10
N ILE A 101 -7.83 -9.79 -8.50
CA ILE A 101 -9.11 -10.27 -9.06
C ILE A 101 -9.31 -9.58 -10.40
N ASP A 102 -9.56 -10.32 -11.47
CA ASP A 102 -9.90 -9.76 -12.78
C ASP A 102 -8.92 -8.68 -13.28
N LYS A 103 -7.61 -8.87 -13.02
CA LYS A 103 -6.51 -7.93 -13.33
C LYS A 103 -6.53 -6.61 -12.52
N VAL A 104 -7.40 -6.50 -11.51
CA VAL A 104 -7.38 -5.42 -10.52
C VAL A 104 -6.48 -5.82 -9.36
N PHE A 105 -5.46 -5.01 -9.10
CA PHE A 105 -4.51 -5.25 -8.03
C PHE A 105 -4.99 -4.58 -6.73
N ARG A 106 -5.41 -5.38 -5.76
CA ARG A 106 -5.94 -4.90 -4.47
C ARG A 106 -4.92 -5.05 -3.36
N ILE A 107 -4.78 -4.00 -2.55
CA ILE A 107 -3.92 -3.97 -1.37
C ILE A 107 -4.80 -3.66 -0.16
N ALA A 108 -4.87 -4.56 0.81
CA ALA A 108 -5.44 -4.28 2.12
C ALA A 108 -4.30 -3.92 3.09
N CYS A 109 -4.45 -2.85 3.86
CA CYS A 109 -3.46 -2.47 4.86
C CYS A 109 -4.11 -1.98 6.16
N GLY A 110 -3.57 -2.43 7.29
CA GLY A 110 -3.90 -1.89 8.60
C GLY A 110 -2.90 -0.84 9.03
N ASP A 111 -3.33 0.15 9.81
CA ASP A 111 -2.44 1.16 10.39
C ASP A 111 -2.50 1.20 11.93
N THR A 112 -1.54 1.92 12.54
CA THR A 112 -1.41 2.07 13.99
C THR A 112 -2.59 2.78 14.67
N SER A 113 -3.49 3.42 13.92
CA SER A 113 -4.67 4.11 14.46
C SER A 113 -5.91 3.20 14.53
N GLY A 114 -5.77 1.95 14.07
CA GLY A 114 -6.86 0.98 14.00
C GLY A 114 -7.72 1.12 12.74
N ARG A 115 -7.25 1.82 11.71
CA ARG A 115 -7.93 1.89 10.41
C ARG A 115 -7.43 0.79 9.49
N MET A 116 -8.32 0.32 8.62
CA MET A 116 -8.03 -0.57 7.51
C MET A 116 -8.27 0.21 6.22
N ASN A 117 -7.31 0.16 5.30
CA ASN A 117 -7.42 0.77 3.99
C ASN A 117 -7.39 -0.33 2.93
N VAL A 118 -8.21 -0.20 1.90
CA VAL A 118 -8.20 -1.04 0.71
C VAL A 118 -7.86 -0.15 -0.48
N LEU A 119 -6.77 -0.45 -1.17
CA LEU A 119 -6.29 0.28 -2.33
C LEU A 119 -6.51 -0.60 -3.56
N GLU A 120 -7.25 -0.09 -4.54
CA GLU A 120 -7.41 -0.73 -5.85
C GLU A 120 -6.54 0.01 -6.86
N VAL A 121 -5.56 -0.71 -7.41
CA VAL A 121 -4.65 -0.20 -8.43
C VAL A 121 -5.13 -0.71 -9.78
N HIS A 122 -5.64 0.20 -10.61
CA HIS A 122 -6.05 -0.08 -11.98
C HIS A 122 -4.92 0.25 -12.95
N ASN A 123 -4.64 -0.65 -13.90
CA ASN A 123 -3.61 -0.50 -14.95
C ASN A 123 -2.26 -0.01 -14.41
N VAL A 124 -1.41 -0.98 -14.03
CA VAL A 124 -0.06 -0.79 -13.48
C VAL A 124 0.85 0.07 -14.37
N GLU A 125 0.53 0.23 -15.67
CA GLU A 125 1.28 1.11 -16.57
C GLU A 125 0.92 2.61 -16.44
N LEU A 126 -0.35 3.02 -16.23
CA LEU A 126 -0.74 4.46 -16.22
C LEU A 126 -2.13 4.79 -15.58
N GLY A 127 -2.68 4.03 -14.62
CA GLY A 127 -4.08 4.21 -14.16
C GLY A 127 -4.31 4.74 -12.72
N PRO A 128 -5.49 5.30 -12.42
CA PRO A 128 -5.83 5.89 -11.12
C PRO A 128 -5.88 4.84 -10.00
N VAL A 129 -5.51 5.24 -8.79
CA VAL A 129 -5.63 4.40 -7.58
C VAL A 129 -6.88 4.83 -6.82
N HIS A 130 -7.79 3.89 -6.57
CA HIS A 130 -8.91 4.10 -5.67
C HIS A 130 -8.52 3.64 -4.27
N ALA A 131 -8.83 4.43 -3.26
CA ALA A 131 -8.51 4.11 -1.88
C ALA A 131 -9.78 4.20 -1.04
N TYR A 132 -10.13 3.10 -0.38
CA TYR A 132 -11.21 3.03 0.60
C TYR A 132 -10.57 2.95 1.98
N SER A 133 -11.12 3.65 2.97
CA SER A 133 -10.68 3.54 4.36
C SER A 133 -11.88 3.26 5.26
N GLY A 134 -11.79 2.21 6.07
CA GLY A 134 -12.79 1.83 7.08
C GLY A 134 -12.14 1.62 8.43
N ARG A 135 -12.89 1.79 9.52
CA ARG A 135 -12.42 1.57 10.89
C ARG A 135 -13.16 0.38 11.49
N PHE A 136 -12.47 -0.45 12.28
CA PHE A 136 -13.08 -1.60 12.97
C PHE A 136 -14.02 -1.21 14.12
N VAL A 137 -14.16 0.08 14.40
CA VAL A 137 -15.08 0.64 15.40
C VAL A 137 -16.17 1.37 14.64
N HIS A 138 -17.45 1.10 14.95
CA HIS A 138 -18.58 1.91 14.49
C HIS A 138 -18.27 3.39 14.70
N ASP A 139 -17.94 4.08 13.62
CA ASP A 139 -17.55 5.49 13.63
C ASP A 139 -18.04 6.05 12.29
N ASP A 140 -19.10 6.85 12.35
CA ASP A 140 -19.70 7.60 11.24
C ASP A 140 -18.77 8.74 10.77
N SER A 141 -17.47 8.46 10.66
CA SER A 141 -16.49 9.39 10.13
C SER A 141 -16.74 9.61 8.64
N PRO A 142 -16.79 10.86 8.16
CA PRO A 142 -17.21 11.16 6.79
C PRO A 142 -16.26 10.52 5.77
N HIS A 143 -16.87 9.80 4.83
CA HIS A 143 -16.18 9.24 3.68
C HIS A 143 -15.58 10.35 2.80
N GLY A 144 -14.38 10.16 2.28
CA GLY A 144 -13.65 11.22 1.58
C GLY A 144 -12.49 10.72 0.73
N PHE A 145 -11.92 11.62 -0.08
CA PHE A 145 -10.82 11.29 -0.98
C PHE A 145 -9.74 12.39 -0.98
N ARG A 146 -8.51 12.03 -1.36
CA ARG A 146 -7.38 12.97 -1.43
C ARG A 146 -7.18 13.48 -2.85
N CYS A 147 -7.22 14.80 -3.04
CA CYS A 147 -7.01 15.42 -4.34
C CYS A 147 -5.57 15.23 -4.84
N ARG A 148 -5.39 14.73 -6.07
CA ARG A 148 -4.07 14.54 -6.68
C ARG A 148 -3.32 15.85 -6.97
N TRP A 149 -4.03 16.94 -7.21
CA TRP A 149 -3.42 18.24 -7.56
C TRP A 149 -2.90 19.00 -6.35
N CYS A 150 -3.69 19.10 -5.28
CA CYS A 150 -3.33 19.91 -4.11
C CYS A 150 -3.06 19.09 -2.84
N GLY A 151 -3.30 17.78 -2.86
CA GLY A 151 -3.09 16.91 -1.71
C GLY A 151 -4.08 17.10 -0.56
N ALA A 152 -5.13 17.92 -0.75
CA ALA A 152 -6.13 18.18 0.28
C ALA A 152 -7.17 17.04 0.40
N TRP A 153 -7.68 16.82 1.60
CA TRP A 153 -8.70 15.82 1.92
C TRP A 153 -10.10 16.41 1.71
N ASN A 154 -10.90 15.78 0.85
CA ASN A 154 -12.28 16.18 0.56
C ASN A 154 -13.23 15.28 1.34
N GLU A 155 -14.16 15.86 2.11
CA GLU A 155 -15.04 15.16 3.06
C GLU A 155 -16.37 14.67 2.45
N ALA A 156 -16.49 14.65 1.12
CA ALA A 156 -17.71 14.27 0.43
C ALA A 156 -17.44 13.19 -0.61
N GLU A 157 -18.18 12.08 -0.57
CA GLU A 157 -18.30 11.14 -1.69
C GLU A 157 -19.27 11.72 -2.74
N PRO A 158 -18.83 11.89 -4.01
CA PRO A 158 -19.71 12.20 -5.12
C PRO A 158 -20.81 11.15 -5.29
N ALA A 159 -22.00 11.57 -5.71
CA ALA A 159 -22.97 10.62 -6.26
C ALA A 159 -22.36 9.91 -7.49
N ASP A 160 -22.76 8.65 -7.70
CA ASP A 160 -22.27 7.81 -8.80
C ASP A 160 -22.25 8.55 -10.15
N ASP A 161 -21.16 8.37 -10.91
CA ASP A 161 -20.93 8.96 -12.25
C ASP A 161 -20.89 10.50 -12.34
N THR A 162 -20.75 11.22 -11.23
CA THR A 162 -20.59 12.68 -11.26
C THR A 162 -19.13 13.12 -11.25
N MET A 163 -18.76 14.00 -12.20
CA MET A 163 -17.49 14.74 -12.15
C MET A 163 -17.53 15.70 -10.97
N VAL A 164 -16.68 15.51 -9.98
CA VAL A 164 -16.60 16.40 -8.81
C VAL A 164 -15.29 17.13 -8.81
N ASN A 165 -15.33 18.43 -8.55
CA ASN A 165 -14.12 19.23 -8.43
C ASN A 165 -13.61 19.18 -6.99
N CYS A 166 -12.29 19.20 -6.82
CA CYS A 166 -11.67 19.37 -5.50
C CYS A 166 -12.21 20.65 -4.83
N GLN A 167 -12.68 20.57 -3.59
CA GLN A 167 -13.20 21.72 -2.84
C GLN A 167 -12.14 22.79 -2.53
N PHE A 168 -10.85 22.47 -2.69
CA PHE A 168 -9.74 23.37 -2.39
C PHE A 168 -9.05 23.96 -3.63
N CYS A 169 -8.94 23.19 -4.71
CA CYS A 169 -8.22 23.62 -5.92
C CYS A 169 -9.06 23.60 -7.19
N SER A 170 -10.34 23.25 -7.08
CA SER A 170 -11.32 23.20 -8.18
C SER A 170 -10.94 22.28 -9.35
N SER A 171 -9.90 21.46 -9.21
CA SER A 171 -9.48 20.53 -10.27
C SER A 171 -10.46 19.37 -10.40
N PRO A 172 -10.76 18.92 -11.64
CA PRO A 172 -11.77 17.90 -11.90
C PRO A 172 -11.33 16.51 -11.44
N ILE A 173 -12.18 15.80 -10.71
CA ILE A 173 -11.89 14.49 -10.14
C ILE A 173 -12.81 13.48 -10.83
N HIS A 174 -12.21 12.53 -11.53
CA HIS A 174 -12.93 11.41 -12.12
C HIS A 174 -13.30 10.43 -10.99
N HIS A 175 -14.58 10.34 -10.65
CA HIS A 175 -15.12 9.42 -9.65
C HIS A 175 -15.53 8.07 -10.29
N ILE A 176 -15.25 6.94 -9.65
CA ILE A 176 -15.72 5.60 -10.08
C ILE A 176 -16.10 4.73 -8.87
N ARG A 177 -17.31 4.16 -8.94
CA ARG A 177 -18.02 3.13 -8.16
C ARG A 177 -17.38 2.58 -6.87
N GLN A 178 -18.14 2.72 -5.79
CA GLN A 178 -18.06 1.94 -4.55
C GLN A 178 -18.85 0.62 -4.72
N PHE A 179 -18.25 -0.54 -4.38
CA PHE A 179 -19.01 -1.73 -4.01
C PHE A 179 -19.00 -1.84 -2.49
N LEU A 180 -20.10 -1.50 -1.85
CA LEU A 180 -20.37 -1.90 -0.48
C LEU A 180 -20.41 -3.44 -0.49
N SER A 181 -19.41 -4.10 0.10
CA SER A 181 -19.58 -5.51 0.45
C SER A 181 -20.75 -5.55 1.43
N GLY A 182 -21.82 -6.21 1.02
CA GLY A 182 -23.01 -6.41 1.83
C GLY A 182 -22.67 -6.92 3.22
N VAL A 183 -23.52 -6.54 4.15
CA VAL A 183 -23.55 -7.04 5.52
C VAL A 183 -23.41 -8.56 5.49
N TYR A 184 -22.26 -9.10 5.88
CA TYR A 184 -22.19 -10.49 6.29
C TYR A 184 -22.72 -10.53 7.71
N THR A 185 -24.03 -10.71 7.86
CA THR A 185 -24.58 -11.28 9.09
C THR A 185 -24.09 -12.72 9.14
N ALA A 186 -23.26 -13.04 10.12
CA ALA A 186 -23.06 -14.44 10.49
C ALA A 186 -24.39 -14.96 11.04
N ASP A 187 -25.00 -15.90 10.32
CA ASP A 187 -26.00 -16.81 10.91
C ASP A 187 -25.28 -17.86 11.78
#